data_AF-A0A9D2PDG0-F1
#
_entry.id   AF-A0A9D2PDG0-F1
#
_cell.length_a   1.000
_cell.length_b   1.000
_cell.length_c   1.000
_cell.angle_alpha   90.00
_cell.angle_beta   90.00
_cell.angle_gamma   90.00
#
_symmetry.space_group_name_H-M   'P 1'
#
loop_
_entity.id
_entity.type
_entity.pdbx_description
1 polymer ?
#
loop_
_entity_poly.entity_id
_entity_poly.type
_entity_poly.pdbx_seq_one_letter_code
_entity_poly.pdbx_strand_id
1 'polypeptide(L)'
;MKNEIQNNQTTEIMDFPYGWNKGDTCVLITNKAKKSTCEYIVESYDGKYFGVRSHTGLYHRVSPWRMFRTREDAVESLTSQRYGGMSLQ
;
A
#
# COMPACT_ATOMS: atom_id res chain seq x y z
N MET A 1 39.04 -25.33 2.30
CA MET A 1 37.99 -24.74 3.15
C MET A 1 37.24 -23.71 2.32
N LYS A 2 36.02 -24.04 1.88
CA LYS A 2 35.15 -23.10 1.15
C LYS A 2 34.14 -22.60 2.16
N ASN A 3 34.28 -21.35 2.58
CA ASN A 3 33.35 -20.72 3.51
C ASN A 3 32.25 -20.09 2.67
N GLU A 4 31.19 -20.86 2.45
CA GLU A 4 29.98 -20.42 1.77
C GLU A 4 29.12 -19.70 2.80
N ILE A 5 29.13 -18.37 2.76
CA ILE A 5 28.28 -17.52 3.59
C ILE A 5 26.86 -17.68 3.02
N GLN A 6 26.11 -18.61 3.60
CA GLN A 6 24.66 -18.66 3.41
C GLN A 6 24.06 -17.42 4.09
N ASN A 7 23.90 -16.34 3.33
CA ASN A 7 23.02 -15.24 3.67
C ASN A 7 21.57 -15.74 3.60
N ASN A 8 21.15 -16.44 4.65
CA ASN A 8 19.78 -16.75 4.98
C ASN A 8 19.05 -15.47 5.42
N GLN A 9 18.83 -14.54 4.50
CA GLN A 9 17.81 -13.51 4.66
C GLN A 9 16.45 -14.15 4.37
N THR A 10 16.00 -14.99 5.31
CA THR A 10 14.59 -15.32 5.45
C THR A 10 13.93 -14.03 5.92
N THR A 11 13.61 -13.14 5.00
CA THR A 11 12.71 -12.02 5.25
C THR A 11 11.44 -12.68 5.77
N GLU A 12 11.19 -12.57 7.07
CA GLU A 12 9.93 -12.98 7.66
C GLU A 12 8.85 -12.28 6.84
N ILE A 13 8.13 -13.06 6.02
CA ILE A 13 6.96 -12.59 5.29
C ILE A 13 5.93 -12.34 6.38
N MET A 14 6.01 -11.15 6.99
CA MET A 14 5.02 -10.68 7.93
C MET A 14 3.79 -10.36 7.10
N ASP A 15 2.87 -11.34 7.04
CA ASP A 15 1.58 -11.18 6.42
C ASP A 15 0.79 -10.13 7.20
N PHE A 16 0.70 -8.92 6.65
CA PHE A 16 -0.22 -7.89 7.11
C PHE A 16 -1.65 -8.25 6.65
N PRO A 17 -2.70 -7.73 7.31
CA PRO A 17 -4.07 -8.02 6.90
C PRO A 17 -4.35 -7.57 5.46
N TYR A 18 -5.44 -8.06 4.90
CA TYR A 18 -5.88 -7.74 3.54
C TYR A 18 -4.87 -8.19 2.44
N GLY A 19 -4.02 -9.17 2.78
CA GLY A 19 -3.07 -9.79 1.87
C GLY A 19 -1.85 -8.91 1.54
N TRP A 20 -1.56 -7.89 2.34
CA TRP A 20 -0.38 -7.05 2.15
C TRP A 20 0.83 -7.63 2.85
N ASN A 21 2.01 -7.43 2.27
CA ASN A 21 3.29 -7.79 2.89
C ASN A 21 4.20 -6.58 3.04
N LYS A 22 5.14 -6.66 3.99
CA LYS A 22 6.23 -5.69 4.05
C LYS A 22 7.06 -5.78 2.77
N GLY A 23 7.31 -4.64 2.14
CA GLY A 23 8.00 -4.53 0.85
C GLY A 23 7.07 -4.51 -0.35
N ASP A 24 5.77 -4.81 -0.20
CA ASP A 24 4.81 -4.70 -1.29
C ASP A 24 4.71 -3.26 -1.79
N THR A 25 4.51 -3.10 -3.10
CA THR A 25 4.10 -1.82 -3.69
C THR A 25 2.59 -1.67 -3.61
N CYS A 26 2.14 -0.54 -3.07
CA CYS A 26 0.75 -0.11 -3.10
C CYS A 26 0.61 1.20 -3.88
N VAL A 27 -0.54 1.39 -4.51
CA VAL A 27 -0.89 2.61 -5.25
C VAL A 27 -1.90 3.40 -4.45
N LEU A 28 -1.64 4.70 -4.28
CA LEU A 28 -2.55 5.64 -3.60
C LEU A 28 -3.01 6.73 -4.56
N ILE A 29 -4.26 7.15 -4.41
CA ILE A 29 -4.81 8.31 -5.13
C ILE A 29 -4.34 9.60 -4.44
N THR A 30 -3.57 10.42 -5.16
CA THR A 30 -3.05 11.71 -4.69
C THR A 30 -3.92 12.88 -5.14
N ASN A 31 -4.61 12.74 -6.28
CA ASN A 31 -5.58 13.73 -6.75
C ASN A 31 -6.78 13.05 -7.42
N LYS A 32 -7.97 13.18 -6.81
CA LYS A 32 -9.20 12.56 -7.33
C LYS A 32 -9.68 13.18 -8.66
N ALA A 33 -9.67 14.50 -8.77
CA ALA A 33 -10.17 15.21 -9.96
C ALA A 33 -9.32 14.91 -11.20
N LYS A 34 -8.00 14.85 -11.01
CA LYS A 34 -7.03 14.51 -12.07
C LYS A 34 -6.80 13.01 -12.22
N LYS A 35 -7.48 12.16 -11.44
CA LYS A 35 -7.28 10.71 -11.40
C LYS A 35 -5.80 10.32 -11.27
N SER A 36 -5.05 11.10 -10.48
CA SER A 36 -3.60 10.92 -10.32
C SER A 36 -3.30 10.02 -9.14
N THR A 37 -2.30 9.17 -9.33
CA THR A 37 -1.86 8.17 -8.35
C THR A 37 -0.35 8.22 -8.17
N CYS A 38 0.13 7.68 -7.05
CA CYS A 38 1.55 7.45 -6.79
C CYS A 38 1.74 6.10 -6.09
N GLU A 39 2.92 5.52 -6.28
CA GLU A 39 3.36 4.26 -5.66
C GLU A 39 4.07 4.49 -4.33
N TYR A 40 3.87 3.57 -3.39
CA TYR A 40 4.47 3.56 -2.07
C TYR A 40 4.80 2.12 -1.66
N ILE A 41 5.87 1.94 -0.90
CA ILE A 41 6.27 0.65 -0.33
C ILE A 41 5.63 0.46 1.04
N VAL A 42 5.02 -0.68 1.29
CA VAL A 42 4.42 -1.05 2.57
C VAL A 42 5.52 -1.41 3.57
N GLU A 43 5.53 -0.78 4.74
CA GLU A 43 6.57 -0.98 5.76
C GLU A 43 6.06 -1.59 7.07
N SER A 44 4.83 -1.26 7.47
CA SER A 44 4.27 -1.68 8.76
C SER A 44 2.73 -1.63 8.79
N TYR A 45 2.12 -2.27 9.77
CA TYR A 45 0.69 -2.12 10.10
C TYR A 45 0.51 -1.93 11.61
N ASP A 46 -0.16 -0.85 12.03
CA ASP A 46 -0.31 -0.49 13.46
C ASP A 46 -1.58 -1.06 14.12
N GLY A 47 -2.28 -1.98 13.44
CA GLY A 47 -3.59 -2.48 13.86
C GLY A 47 -4.77 -1.72 13.25
N LYS A 48 -4.54 -0.54 12.67
CA LYS A 48 -5.59 0.28 12.03
C LYS A 48 -5.17 0.90 10.69
N TYR A 49 -3.92 1.29 10.56
CA TYR A 49 -3.34 1.95 9.40
C TYR A 49 -2.06 1.24 8.96
N PHE A 50 -1.83 1.26 7.66
CA PHE A 50 -0.56 0.88 7.06
C PHE A 50 0.41 2.06 7.10
N GLY A 51 1.65 1.77 7.48
CA GLY A 51 2.80 2.62 7.25
C GLY A 51 3.34 2.36 5.85
N VAL A 52 3.40 3.40 5.03
CA VAL A 52 3.90 3.30 3.65
C VAL A 52 4.90 4.40 3.36
N ARG A 53 5.89 4.11 2.51
CA ARG A 53 6.96 5.04 2.17
C ARG A 53 6.98 5.34 0.69
N SER A 54 7.04 6.62 0.34
CA SER A 54 7.18 7.07 -1.05
C SER A 54 8.60 6.83 -1.56
N HIS A 55 8.79 6.91 -2.87
CA HIS A 55 10.11 6.85 -3.49
C HIS A 55 11.06 7.98 -3.03
N THR A 56 10.54 9.11 -2.53
CA THR A 56 11.36 10.20 -1.96
C THR A 56 11.73 9.97 -0.49
N GLY A 57 11.29 8.87 0.11
CA GLY A 57 11.52 8.53 1.50
C GLY A 57 10.49 9.10 2.48
N LEU A 58 9.51 9.88 2.01
CA LEU A 58 8.44 10.40 2.88
C LEU A 58 7.53 9.25 3.34
N TYR A 59 7.32 9.18 4.66
CA TYR A 59 6.50 8.17 5.32
C TYR A 59 5.07 8.68 5.55
N HIS A 60 4.09 7.82 5.30
CA HIS A 60 2.68 8.10 5.46
C HIS A 60 1.96 6.98 6.21
N ARG A 61 0.90 7.36 6.92
CA ARG A 61 -0.08 6.41 7.46
C ARG A 61 -1.34 6.44 6.63
N VAL A 62 -1.79 5.29 6.16
CA VAL A 62 -2.92 5.18 5.24
C VAL A 62 -3.89 4.08 5.66
N SER A 63 -5.17 4.34 5.45
CA SER A 63 -6.21 3.33 5.70
C SER A 63 -6.14 2.23 4.62
N PRO A 64 -6.44 0.97 4.98
CA PRO A 64 -6.43 -0.14 4.02
C PRO A 64 -7.26 0.15 2.75
N TRP A 65 -8.41 0.79 2.93
CA TRP A 65 -9.35 1.19 1.86
C TRP A 65 -8.81 2.21 0.85
N ARG A 66 -7.65 2.81 1.11
CA ARG A 66 -7.01 3.75 0.19
C ARG A 66 -5.84 3.14 -0.58
N MET A 67 -5.51 1.87 -0.31
CA MET A 67 -4.41 1.14 -0.93
C MET A 67 -4.96 0.26 -2.05
N PHE A 68 -4.36 0.39 -3.23
CA PHE A 68 -4.72 -0.37 -4.42
C PHE A 68 -3.51 -1.13 -4.93
N ARG A 69 -3.74 -2.24 -5.63
CA ARG A 69 -2.67 -3.02 -6.26
C ARG A 69 -2.17 -2.35 -7.53
N THR A 70 -3.08 -1.73 -8.28
CA THR A 70 -2.76 -1.07 -9.54
C THR A 70 -3.31 0.35 -9.60
N ARG A 71 -2.83 1.13 -10.57
CA ARG A 71 -3.37 2.45 -10.90
C ARG A 71 -4.81 2.33 -11.40
N GLU A 72 -5.09 1.30 -12.18
CA GLU A 72 -6.37 1.04 -12.82
C GLU A 72 -7.44 0.82 -11.75
N ASP A 73 -7.17 -0.06 -10.76
CA ASP A 73 -8.07 -0.31 -9.61
C ASP A 73 -8.34 0.99 -8.84
N ALA A 74 -7.28 1.79 -8.61
CA ALA A 74 -7.39 3.05 -7.89
C ALA A 74 -8.30 4.03 -8.65
N VAL A 75 -8.14 4.15 -9.96
CA VAL A 75 -8.94 5.05 -10.79
C VAL A 75 -10.38 4.55 -10.94
N GLU A 76 -10.59 3.24 -11.06
CA GLU A 76 -11.92 2.63 -11.08
C GLU A 76 -12.66 2.87 -9.75
N SER A 77 -11.97 2.83 -8.62
CA SER A 77 -12.58 3.15 -7.32
C SER A 77 -13.20 4.57 -7.28
N LEU A 78 -12.72 5.51 -8.12
CA LEU A 78 -13.28 6.86 -8.23
C LEU A 78 -14.58 6.91 -9.03
N THR A 79 -14.82 5.99 -9.95
CA THR A 79 -16.08 5.92 -10.71
C THR A 79 -17.18 5.33 -9.84
N SER A 80 -16.86 4.30 -9.06
CA SER A 80 -17.76 3.73 -8.05
C SER A 80 -18.12 4.72 -6.93
N GLN A 81 -17.23 5.65 -6.59
CA GLN A 81 -17.50 6.72 -5.62
C GLN A 81 -18.42 7.85 -6.16
N ARG A 82 -18.74 7.90 -7.47
CA ARG A 82 -19.67 8.91 -8.03
C ARG A 82 -21.10 8.80 -7.49
N TYR A 83 -21.46 7.68 -6.83
CA TYR A 83 -22.75 7.46 -6.16
C TYR A 83 -22.66 7.32 -4.63
N GLY A 84 -21.53 7.69 -4.00
CA GLY A 84 -21.27 7.36 -2.60
C GLY A 84 -20.62 8.49 -1.82
N GLY A 85 -21.27 9.64 -1.75
CA GLY A 85 -21.10 10.49 -0.58
C GLY A 85 -21.67 9.71 0.62
N MET A 86 -20.80 9.39 1.58
CA MET A 86 -21.10 8.81 2.90
C MET A 86 -22.55 8.35 3.13
N SER A 87 -22.83 7.07 2.95
CA SER A 87 -23.88 6.42 3.75
C SER A 87 -23.23 6.04 5.08
N LEU A 88 -23.42 6.87 6.10
CA LEU A 88 -23.29 6.46 7.49
C LEU A 88 -24.46 5.50 7.75
N GLN A 89 -24.17 4.24 8.05
CA GLN A 89 -25.12 3.37 8.76
C GLN A 89 -25.19 3.81 10.23
#